data_AF-A0A2W6B8F8-F1
#
_entry.id   AF-A0A2W6B8F8-F1
#
_cell.length_a   1.000
_cell.length_b   1.000
_cell.length_c   1.000
_cell.angle_alpha   90.00
_cell.angle_beta   90.00
_cell.angle_gamma   90.00
#
_symmetry.space_group_name_H-M   'P 1'
#
loop_
_entity.id
_entity.type
_entity.pdbx_description
1 polymer ?
#
loop_
_entity_poly.entity_id
_entity_poly.type
_entity_poly.pdbx_seq_one_letter_code
_entity_poly.pdbx_strand_id
1 'polypeptide(L)'
;MGKAEAPISEQFQLAWGKSSHSGQRLYDHGIWAARAAVHLLRASSALDRKLKDNLILATYIHDIGKLDADFQRMLEFAIKGDKDGMKSVRRVKHEANTLEDRYINLINGNIKDAAHSIAEVTGYEISEKHINVDDILTLATTHHGMFYVSTEMWQERDADNKPTGQEEQRLVVRRQWTVFYPREIKRQTLTDLLLRYHPLGGLVIVSDLVASSTWERERNLNEVLQGCTSLAGTINTLLDRDVSTLEHSYQAEQSRNIAVGSTLRLLLGGADWQEHEQMHEEGVQHEHEH
;
A
#
# COMPACT_ATOMS: atom_id res chain seq x y z
N MET A 1 -18.45 -9.15 -27.11
CA MET A 1 -18.61 -9.15 -25.64
C MET A 1 -17.36 -9.76 -25.05
N GLY A 2 -16.45 -8.93 -24.50
CA GLY A 2 -15.31 -9.44 -23.74
C GLY A 2 -15.81 -10.17 -22.50
N LYS A 3 -15.15 -11.25 -22.10
CA LYS A 3 -15.40 -11.85 -20.78
C LYS A 3 -15.17 -10.76 -19.73
N ALA A 4 -16.09 -10.62 -18.77
CA ALA A 4 -15.82 -9.80 -17.60
C ALA A 4 -14.53 -10.31 -16.96
N GLU A 5 -13.60 -9.40 -16.66
CA GLU A 5 -12.40 -9.76 -15.91
C GLU A 5 -12.80 -10.31 -14.55
N ALA A 6 -12.08 -11.32 -14.06
CA ALA A 6 -12.34 -11.89 -12.75
C ALA A 6 -12.20 -10.81 -11.66
N PRO A 7 -12.99 -10.88 -10.56
CA PRO A 7 -12.88 -9.94 -9.44
C PRO A 7 -11.46 -9.90 -8.84
N ILE A 8 -11.15 -8.81 -8.13
CA ILE A 8 -9.81 -8.60 -7.54
C ILE A 8 -9.47 -9.73 -6.58
N SER A 9 -10.42 -10.11 -5.72
CA SER A 9 -10.30 -11.17 -4.73
C SER A 9 -9.93 -12.52 -5.36
N GLU A 10 -10.59 -12.89 -6.47
CA GLU A 10 -10.31 -14.12 -7.22
C GLU A 10 -8.91 -14.09 -7.84
N GLN A 11 -8.53 -12.98 -8.49
CA GLN A 11 -7.18 -12.84 -9.05
C GLN A 11 -6.11 -12.92 -7.94
N PHE A 12 -6.38 -12.32 -6.78
CA PHE A 12 -5.49 -12.34 -5.62
C PHE A 12 -5.34 -13.75 -5.03
N GLN A 13 -6.39 -14.57 -5.04
CA GLN A 13 -6.33 -15.96 -4.55
C GLN A 13 -5.45 -16.85 -5.44
N LEU A 14 -5.41 -16.56 -6.74
CA LEU A 14 -4.62 -17.31 -7.71
C LEU A 14 -3.14 -16.87 -7.75
N ALA A 15 -2.87 -15.61 -7.42
CA ALA A 15 -1.54 -15.01 -7.49
C ALA A 15 -0.71 -15.22 -6.21
N TRP A 16 0.61 -15.24 -6.36
CA TRP A 16 1.58 -15.17 -5.26
C TRP A 16 1.81 -13.73 -4.83
N GLY A 17 1.87 -13.49 -3.52
CA GLY A 17 2.20 -12.21 -2.90
C GLY A 17 3.62 -12.17 -2.32
N LYS A 18 4.11 -13.31 -1.78
CA LYS A 18 5.46 -13.47 -1.21
C LYS A 18 6.07 -14.79 -1.70
N SER A 19 7.40 -14.88 -1.76
CA SER A 19 8.12 -16.11 -2.13
C SER A 19 8.79 -16.84 -0.96
N SER A 20 8.88 -16.22 0.21
CA SER A 20 9.39 -16.83 1.44
C SER A 20 8.47 -17.96 1.93
N HIS A 21 9.02 -18.91 2.69
CA HIS A 21 8.29 -20.03 3.31
C HIS A 21 7.40 -20.84 2.35
N SER A 22 7.89 -21.10 1.13
CA SER A 22 7.12 -21.78 0.05
C SER A 22 6.00 -20.95 -0.58
N GLY A 23 5.91 -19.67 -0.23
CA GLY A 23 5.05 -18.68 -0.83
C GLY A 23 3.77 -18.37 -0.03
N GLN A 24 3.34 -17.12 -0.10
CA GLN A 24 2.06 -16.65 0.42
C GLN A 24 1.20 -16.18 -0.75
N ARG A 25 -0.11 -16.47 -0.74
CA ARG A 25 -1.03 -15.92 -1.75
C ARG A 25 -1.18 -14.42 -1.57
N LEU A 26 -1.40 -13.72 -2.68
CA LEU A 26 -1.58 -12.28 -2.68
C LEU A 26 -2.83 -11.88 -1.87
N TYR A 27 -3.88 -12.71 -1.94
CA TYR A 27 -5.09 -12.55 -1.12
C TYR A 27 -4.77 -12.55 0.37
N ASP A 28 -4.01 -13.54 0.85
CA ASP A 28 -3.69 -13.66 2.27
C ASP A 28 -2.85 -12.48 2.76
N HIS A 29 -1.85 -12.07 1.98
CA HIS A 29 -1.03 -10.89 2.28
C HIS A 29 -1.88 -9.61 2.34
N GLY A 30 -2.72 -9.38 1.33
CA GLY A 30 -3.62 -8.23 1.27
C GLY A 30 -4.60 -8.19 2.45
N ILE A 31 -5.19 -9.32 2.81
CA ILE A 31 -6.07 -9.44 4.00
C ILE A 31 -5.30 -9.20 5.29
N TRP A 32 -4.08 -9.75 5.44
CA TRP A 32 -3.27 -9.53 6.63
C TRP A 32 -2.93 -8.04 6.81
N ALA A 33 -2.53 -7.37 5.73
CA ALA A 33 -2.29 -5.94 5.72
C ALA A 33 -3.56 -5.14 6.04
N ALA A 34 -4.70 -5.47 5.43
CA ALA A 34 -5.98 -4.80 5.71
C ALA A 34 -6.43 -4.98 7.17
N ARG A 35 -6.23 -6.17 7.75
CA ARG A 35 -6.50 -6.44 9.18
C ARG A 35 -5.62 -5.59 10.09
N ALA A 36 -4.34 -5.46 9.77
CA ALA A 36 -3.45 -4.56 10.50
C ALA A 36 -3.92 -3.10 10.40
N ALA A 37 -4.27 -2.63 9.20
CA ALA A 37 -4.80 -1.28 9.01
C ALA A 37 -6.09 -1.03 9.81
N VAL A 38 -7.06 -1.95 9.75
CA VAL A 38 -8.31 -1.84 10.52
C VAL A 38 -8.02 -1.80 12.02
N HIS A 39 -7.11 -2.63 12.51
CA HIS A 39 -6.72 -2.65 13.92
C HIS A 39 -6.12 -1.30 14.36
N LEU A 40 -5.13 -0.81 13.62
CA LEU A 40 -4.45 0.46 13.90
C LEU A 40 -5.39 1.67 13.78
N LEU A 41 -6.32 1.66 12.82
CA LEU A 41 -7.31 2.72 12.63
C LEU A 41 -8.44 2.73 13.65
N ARG A 42 -8.71 1.58 14.29
CA ARG A 42 -9.62 1.53 15.45
C ARG A 42 -8.97 2.11 16.70
N ALA A 43 -7.65 1.99 16.82
CA ALA A 43 -6.88 2.61 17.89
C ALA A 43 -6.68 4.14 17.72
N SER A 44 -6.96 4.68 16.52
CA SER A 44 -6.83 6.12 16.22
C SER A 44 -8.20 6.79 16.04
N SER A 45 -8.51 7.81 16.84
CA SER A 45 -9.75 8.59 16.74
C SER A 45 -9.69 9.72 15.70
N ALA A 46 -8.48 10.14 15.30
CA ALA A 46 -8.21 11.40 14.61
C ALA A 46 -8.61 11.52 13.14
N LEU A 47 -9.31 10.54 12.55
CA LEU A 47 -9.62 10.56 11.11
C LEU A 47 -11.10 10.52 10.82
N ASP A 48 -11.47 11.32 9.82
CA ASP A 48 -12.76 11.19 9.18
C ASP A 48 -12.94 9.79 8.57
N ARG A 49 -14.18 9.34 8.53
CA ARG A 49 -14.53 8.00 8.05
C ARG A 49 -14.17 7.79 6.57
N LYS A 50 -14.25 8.83 5.75
CA LYS A 50 -13.95 8.73 4.32
C LYS A 50 -12.49 8.36 4.10
N LEU A 51 -11.58 8.98 4.84
CA LEU A 51 -10.17 8.71 4.73
C LEU A 51 -9.81 7.32 5.26
N LYS A 52 -10.40 6.88 6.38
CA LYS A 52 -10.23 5.52 6.90
C LYS A 52 -10.60 4.46 5.85
N ASP A 53 -11.76 4.62 5.21
CA ASP A 53 -12.26 3.71 4.19
C ASP A 53 -11.29 3.59 2.99
N ASN A 54 -10.78 4.72 2.49
CA ASN A 54 -9.82 4.73 1.38
C ASN A 54 -8.46 4.14 1.77
N LEU A 55 -7.97 4.40 2.98
CA LEU A 55 -6.71 3.85 3.48
C LEU A 55 -6.75 2.33 3.59
N ILE A 56 -7.85 1.78 4.10
CA ILE A 56 -8.02 0.33 4.25
C ILE A 56 -8.08 -0.34 2.88
N LEU A 57 -8.83 0.24 1.93
CA LEU A 57 -8.85 -0.25 0.54
C LEU A 57 -7.46 -0.19 -0.10
N ALA A 58 -6.78 0.94 -0.01
CA ALA A 58 -5.43 1.11 -0.54
C ALA A 58 -4.46 0.07 0.06
N THR A 59 -4.61 -0.23 1.35
CA THR A 59 -3.81 -1.25 2.04
C THR A 59 -4.10 -2.64 1.51
N TYR A 60 -5.35 -2.99 1.25
CA TYR A 60 -5.66 -4.30 0.67
C TYR A 60 -5.06 -4.46 -0.73
N ILE A 61 -5.14 -3.42 -1.58
CA ILE A 61 -4.72 -3.50 -2.99
C ILE A 61 -3.28 -3.04 -3.26
N HIS A 62 -2.49 -2.67 -2.25
CA HIS A 62 -1.18 -2.03 -2.44
C HIS A 62 -0.25 -2.81 -3.38
N ASP A 63 -0.36 -4.13 -3.37
CA ASP A 63 0.42 -5.07 -4.16
C ASP A 63 -0.27 -5.53 -5.46
N ILE A 64 -1.35 -4.87 -5.92
CA ILE A 64 -2.08 -5.27 -7.14
C ILE A 64 -1.17 -5.39 -8.38
N GLY A 65 -0.14 -4.54 -8.49
CA GLY A 65 0.84 -4.64 -9.57
C GLY A 65 1.69 -5.91 -9.56
N LYS A 66 1.63 -6.74 -8.49
CA LYS A 66 2.23 -8.08 -8.45
C LYS A 66 1.49 -9.07 -9.34
N LEU A 67 0.25 -8.78 -9.76
CA LEU A 67 -0.46 -9.57 -10.77
C LEU A 67 0.23 -9.55 -12.14
N ASP A 68 1.29 -8.76 -12.33
CA ASP A 68 2.04 -8.73 -13.57
C ASP A 68 2.68 -10.10 -13.86
N ALA A 69 2.64 -10.52 -15.12
CA ALA A 69 3.08 -11.85 -15.52
C ALA A 69 4.59 -12.05 -15.37
N ASP A 70 5.41 -11.00 -15.48
CA ASP A 70 6.83 -11.09 -15.18
C ASP A 70 7.03 -11.17 -13.66
N PHE A 71 6.30 -10.36 -12.88
CA PHE A 71 6.38 -10.42 -11.41
C PHE A 71 5.98 -11.80 -10.85
N GLN A 72 4.87 -12.38 -11.31
CA GLN A 72 4.44 -13.72 -10.88
C GLN A 72 5.45 -14.80 -11.24
N ARG A 73 6.02 -14.76 -12.46
CA ARG A 73 7.09 -15.70 -12.85
C ARG A 73 8.31 -15.58 -11.95
N MET A 74 8.69 -14.37 -11.57
CA MET A 74 9.78 -14.14 -10.63
C MET A 74 9.51 -14.77 -9.26
N LEU A 75 8.29 -14.62 -8.71
CA LEU A 75 7.90 -15.25 -7.45
C LEU A 75 7.90 -16.78 -7.55
N GLU A 76 7.36 -17.34 -8.64
CA GLU A 76 7.37 -18.78 -8.86
C GLU A 76 8.78 -19.37 -8.93
N PHE A 77 9.71 -18.70 -9.62
CA PHE A 77 11.10 -19.12 -9.66
C PHE A 77 11.76 -19.02 -8.29
N ALA A 78 11.50 -17.95 -7.54
CA ALA A 78 12.01 -17.78 -6.19
C ALA A 78 11.52 -18.89 -5.24
N ILE A 79 10.23 -19.22 -5.28
CA ILE A 79 9.62 -20.32 -4.51
C ILE A 79 10.27 -21.67 -4.86
N LYS A 80 10.55 -21.90 -6.15
CA LYS A 80 11.20 -23.13 -6.64
C LYS A 80 12.72 -23.15 -6.41
N GLY A 81 13.32 -22.06 -5.95
CA GLY A 81 14.77 -21.90 -5.83
C GLY A 81 15.52 -21.83 -7.18
N ASP A 82 14.82 -21.52 -8.28
CA ASP A 82 15.39 -21.46 -9.63
C ASP A 82 16.07 -20.11 -9.91
N LYS A 83 17.37 -20.05 -9.59
CA LYS A 83 18.19 -18.85 -9.75
C LYS A 83 18.41 -18.45 -11.21
N ASP A 84 18.33 -19.38 -12.16
CA ASP A 84 18.58 -19.07 -13.57
C ASP A 84 17.29 -18.60 -14.25
N GLY A 85 16.15 -19.19 -13.90
CA GLY A 85 14.82 -18.67 -14.22
C GLY A 85 14.66 -17.22 -13.75
N MET A 86 15.03 -16.90 -12.51
CA MET A 86 14.96 -15.52 -11.98
C MET A 86 15.76 -14.49 -12.79
N LYS A 87 16.88 -14.88 -13.43
CA LYS A 87 17.70 -13.96 -14.26
C LYS A 87 17.07 -13.71 -15.63
N SER A 88 16.22 -14.62 -16.09
CA SER A 88 15.59 -14.55 -17.42
C SER A 88 14.38 -13.61 -17.47
N VAL A 89 13.83 -13.24 -16.31
CA VAL A 89 12.63 -12.43 -16.20
C VAL A 89 13.00 -10.96 -16.01
N ARG A 90 12.26 -10.08 -16.71
CA ARG A 90 12.39 -8.63 -16.52
C ARG A 90 12.02 -8.28 -15.07
N ARG A 91 12.91 -7.59 -14.37
CA ARG A 91 12.58 -7.04 -13.04
C ARG A 91 11.59 -5.90 -13.21
N VAL A 92 10.42 -6.06 -12.61
CA VAL A 92 9.37 -5.04 -12.62
C VAL A 92 9.12 -4.55 -11.20
N LYS A 93 8.92 -3.24 -11.06
CA LYS A 93 8.51 -2.60 -9.82
C LYS A 93 7.00 -2.72 -9.71
N HIS A 94 6.51 -3.60 -8.85
CA HIS A 94 5.06 -3.85 -8.72
C HIS A 94 4.32 -2.60 -8.26
N GLU A 95 4.96 -1.73 -7.48
CA GLU A 95 4.39 -0.44 -7.09
C GLU A 95 4.13 0.48 -8.29
N ALA A 96 5.02 0.46 -9.30
CA ALA A 96 4.82 1.24 -10.51
C ALA A 96 3.79 0.59 -11.43
N ASN A 97 3.72 -0.74 -11.45
CA ASN A 97 2.72 -1.46 -12.23
C ASN A 97 1.31 -1.17 -11.76
N THR A 98 1.09 -0.88 -10.48
CA THR A 98 -0.25 -0.50 -9.95
C THR A 98 -0.92 0.62 -10.75
N LEU A 99 -0.15 1.49 -11.42
CA LEU A 99 -0.66 2.58 -12.27
C LEU A 99 -0.82 2.21 -13.76
N GLU A 100 -0.62 0.95 -14.16
CA GLU A 100 -0.94 0.54 -15.54
C GLU A 100 -2.46 0.51 -15.77
N ASP A 101 -2.89 0.90 -16.96
CA ASP A 101 -4.31 1.03 -17.33
C ASP A 101 -5.14 -0.22 -17.02
N ARG A 102 -4.56 -1.43 -17.18
CA ARG A 102 -5.24 -2.69 -16.84
C ARG A 102 -5.62 -2.79 -15.36
N TYR A 103 -4.75 -2.36 -14.45
CA TYR A 103 -5.03 -2.45 -13.01
C TYR A 103 -5.92 -1.30 -12.56
N ILE A 104 -5.78 -0.12 -13.16
CA ILE A 104 -6.70 0.99 -12.96
C ILE A 104 -8.12 0.57 -13.40
N ASN A 105 -8.26 -0.07 -14.56
CA ASN A 105 -9.54 -0.59 -15.05
C ASN A 105 -10.10 -1.71 -14.15
N LEU A 106 -9.23 -2.62 -13.70
CA LEU A 106 -9.62 -3.67 -12.75
C LEU A 106 -10.15 -3.08 -11.44
N ILE A 107 -9.47 -2.08 -10.88
CA ILE A 107 -9.90 -1.34 -9.69
C ILE A 107 -11.23 -0.64 -9.93
N ASN A 108 -11.33 0.17 -10.99
CA ASN A 108 -12.56 0.90 -11.32
C ASN A 108 -13.76 -0.04 -11.51
N GLY A 109 -13.54 -1.21 -12.12
CA GLY A 109 -14.59 -2.20 -12.35
C GLY A 109 -14.97 -3.02 -11.11
N ASN A 110 -14.03 -3.26 -10.19
CA ASN A 110 -14.17 -4.29 -9.16
C ASN A 110 -13.77 -3.87 -7.74
N ILE A 111 -13.56 -2.59 -7.44
CA ILE A 111 -13.14 -2.15 -6.08
C ILE A 111 -14.15 -2.54 -4.98
N LYS A 112 -15.41 -2.74 -5.33
CA LYS A 112 -16.45 -3.21 -4.40
C LYS A 112 -16.22 -4.64 -3.91
N ASP A 113 -15.65 -5.50 -4.77
CA ASP A 113 -15.29 -6.86 -4.39
C ASP A 113 -14.18 -6.85 -3.32
N ALA A 114 -13.17 -5.99 -3.49
CA ALA A 114 -12.16 -5.76 -2.45
C ALA A 114 -12.79 -5.26 -1.12
N ALA A 115 -13.71 -4.29 -1.19
CA ALA A 115 -14.43 -3.81 -0.01
C ALA A 115 -15.21 -4.93 0.70
N HIS A 116 -15.83 -5.83 -0.07
CA HIS A 116 -16.58 -6.96 0.45
C HIS A 116 -15.65 -7.97 1.14
N SER A 117 -14.56 -8.39 0.49
CA SER A 117 -13.58 -9.32 1.09
C SER A 117 -12.99 -8.77 2.39
N ILE A 118 -12.73 -7.46 2.46
CA ILE A 118 -12.27 -6.81 3.69
C ILE A 118 -13.35 -6.88 4.78
N ALA A 119 -14.61 -6.57 4.44
CA ALA A 119 -15.71 -6.60 5.40
C ALA A 119 -15.92 -8.02 5.97
N GLU A 120 -15.90 -9.05 5.12
CA GLU A 120 -16.06 -10.45 5.53
C GLU A 120 -15.02 -10.90 6.55
N VAL A 121 -13.75 -10.51 6.38
CA VAL A 121 -12.67 -10.96 7.26
C VAL A 121 -12.47 -10.06 8.47
N THR A 122 -12.70 -8.75 8.35
CA THR A 122 -12.37 -7.76 9.39
C THR A 122 -13.57 -7.24 10.17
N GLY A 123 -14.78 -7.46 9.66
CA GLY A 123 -16.01 -6.85 10.14
C GLY A 123 -16.06 -5.32 9.94
N TYR A 124 -15.16 -4.76 9.13
CA TYR A 124 -15.14 -3.33 8.81
C TYR A 124 -15.83 -3.08 7.46
N GLU A 125 -17.00 -2.46 7.50
CA GLU A 125 -17.73 -2.12 6.28
C GLU A 125 -17.22 -0.82 5.67
N ILE A 126 -16.69 -0.87 4.45
CA ILE A 126 -16.28 0.32 3.71
C ILE A 126 -17.51 0.94 3.03
N SER A 127 -17.72 2.25 3.23
CA SER A 127 -18.82 2.95 2.57
C SER A 127 -18.49 3.24 1.11
N GLU A 128 -19.30 2.76 0.18
CA GLU A 128 -19.09 3.00 -1.25
C GLU A 128 -19.01 4.48 -1.62
N LYS A 129 -19.76 5.34 -0.91
CA LYS A 129 -19.75 6.80 -1.13
C LYS A 129 -18.41 7.46 -0.81
N HIS A 130 -17.55 6.77 -0.07
CA HIS A 130 -16.23 7.28 0.31
C HIS A 130 -15.15 6.92 -0.71
N ILE A 131 -15.37 5.90 -1.54
CA ILE A 131 -14.36 5.35 -2.45
C ILE A 131 -13.91 6.43 -3.44
N ASN A 132 -12.63 6.77 -3.37
CA ASN A 132 -11.94 7.66 -4.29
C ASN A 132 -10.73 6.92 -4.86
N VAL A 133 -10.83 6.51 -6.12
CA VAL A 133 -9.81 5.68 -6.79
C VAL A 133 -8.47 6.42 -6.90
N ASP A 134 -8.47 7.74 -7.10
CA ASP A 134 -7.22 8.52 -7.16
C ASP A 134 -6.46 8.49 -5.83
N ASP A 135 -7.18 8.66 -4.71
CA ASP A 135 -6.58 8.60 -3.38
C ASP A 135 -6.08 7.18 -3.10
N ILE A 136 -6.88 6.17 -3.44
CA ILE A 136 -6.52 4.75 -3.28
C ILE A 136 -5.26 4.41 -4.07
N LEU A 137 -5.19 4.78 -5.35
CA LEU A 137 -4.03 4.53 -6.21
C LEU A 137 -2.79 5.25 -5.70
N THR A 138 -2.94 6.48 -5.23
CA THR A 138 -1.83 7.26 -4.66
C THR A 138 -1.28 6.56 -3.41
N LEU A 139 -2.15 6.23 -2.46
CA LEU A 139 -1.78 5.55 -1.22
C LEU A 139 -1.14 4.18 -1.50
N ALA A 140 -1.77 3.39 -2.37
CA ALA A 140 -1.28 2.08 -2.79
C ALA A 140 0.09 2.16 -3.47
N THR A 141 0.33 3.12 -4.36
CA THR A 141 1.59 3.22 -5.12
C THR A 141 2.78 3.66 -4.26
N THR A 142 2.53 4.34 -3.14
CA THR A 142 3.58 4.94 -2.31
C THR A 142 4.07 4.06 -1.15
N HIS A 143 3.56 2.83 -1.03
CA HIS A 143 3.83 1.96 0.14
C HIS A 143 5.32 1.57 0.34
N HIS A 144 6.16 1.62 -0.69
CA HIS A 144 7.63 1.43 -0.56
C HIS A 144 8.42 2.73 -0.30
N GLY A 145 7.73 3.86 -0.06
CA GLY A 145 8.35 5.13 0.36
C GLY A 145 9.24 5.83 -0.68
N MET A 146 9.28 5.38 -1.94
CA MET A 146 10.28 5.83 -2.93
C MET A 146 9.74 6.67 -4.10
N PHE A 147 8.49 7.12 -4.07
CA PHE A 147 7.92 7.81 -5.23
C PHE A 147 6.92 8.90 -4.85
N TYR A 148 6.76 9.84 -5.78
CA TYR A 148 5.58 10.67 -5.83
C TYR A 148 4.79 10.34 -7.09
N VAL A 149 3.48 10.49 -7.00
CA VAL A 149 2.56 10.31 -8.12
C VAL A 149 2.38 11.67 -8.79
N SER A 150 2.70 11.72 -10.07
CA SER A 150 2.49 12.88 -10.94
C SER A 150 1.26 12.60 -11.80
N THR A 151 0.25 13.45 -11.75
CA THR A 151 -0.80 13.46 -12.76
C THR A 151 -0.31 14.32 -13.91
N GLU A 152 -0.21 13.72 -15.09
CA GLU A 152 0.36 14.35 -16.27
C GLU A 152 -0.62 14.34 -17.44
N MET A 153 -0.58 15.38 -18.27
CA MET A 153 -1.32 15.44 -19.52
C MET A 153 -0.49 14.88 -20.68
N TRP A 154 -1.01 13.83 -21.31
CA TRP A 154 -0.37 13.13 -22.42
C TRP A 154 -1.25 13.24 -23.67
N GLN A 155 -0.64 13.13 -24.84
CA GLN A 155 -1.41 12.90 -26.06
C GLN A 155 -1.81 11.43 -26.11
N GLU A 156 -3.11 11.18 -26.22
CA GLU A 156 -3.66 9.86 -26.44
C GLU A 156 -3.06 9.26 -27.71
N ARG A 157 -2.83 7.94 -27.67
CA ARG A 157 -2.28 7.19 -28.79
C ARG A 157 -3.25 6.09 -29.23
N ASP A 158 -3.36 5.91 -30.54
CA ASP A 158 -4.12 4.81 -31.11
C ASP A 158 -3.41 3.46 -30.94
N ALA A 159 -4.04 2.38 -31.42
CA ALA A 159 -3.48 1.03 -31.37
C ALA A 159 -2.13 0.88 -32.14
N ASP A 160 -1.86 1.77 -33.10
CA ASP A 160 -0.59 1.84 -33.83
C ASP A 160 0.44 2.75 -33.12
N ASN A 161 0.14 3.21 -31.90
CA ASN A 161 0.94 4.14 -31.12
C ASN A 161 1.10 5.53 -31.77
N LYS A 162 0.17 5.95 -32.63
CA LYS A 162 0.15 7.29 -33.26
C LYS A 162 -0.68 8.27 -32.42
N PRO A 163 -0.29 9.55 -32.32
CA PRO A 163 -1.08 10.55 -31.60
C PRO A 163 -2.45 10.72 -32.23
N THR A 164 -3.51 10.63 -31.43
CA THR A 164 -4.90 10.86 -31.89
C THR A 164 -5.23 12.35 -31.97
N GLY A 165 -4.41 13.19 -31.35
CA GLY A 165 -4.67 14.62 -31.17
C GLY A 165 -5.53 14.94 -29.94
N GLN A 166 -6.01 13.93 -29.21
CA GLN A 166 -6.69 14.11 -27.94
C GLN A 166 -5.71 14.10 -26.78
N GLU A 167 -6.07 14.76 -25.69
CA GLU A 167 -5.31 14.74 -24.44
C GLU A 167 -5.94 13.77 -23.44
N GLU A 168 -5.10 13.08 -22.69
CA GLU A 168 -5.49 12.18 -21.62
C GLU A 168 -4.65 12.43 -20.37
N GLN A 169 -5.26 12.23 -19.21
CA GLN A 169 -4.56 12.29 -17.94
C GLN A 169 -3.99 10.92 -17.60
N ARG A 170 -2.71 10.87 -17.24
CA ARG A 170 -2.03 9.66 -16.79
C ARG A 170 -1.42 9.88 -15.42
N LEU A 171 -1.54 8.88 -14.55
CA LEU A 171 -0.79 8.82 -13.29
C LEU A 171 0.59 8.21 -13.56
N VAL A 172 1.65 8.92 -13.19
CA VAL A 172 3.03 8.54 -13.48
C VAL A 172 3.84 8.52 -12.19
N VAL A 173 4.54 7.42 -11.94
CA VAL A 173 5.50 7.31 -10.85
C VAL A 173 6.76 8.10 -11.19
N ARG A 174 7.08 9.12 -10.37
CA ARG A 174 8.29 9.94 -10.51
C ARG A 174 9.20 9.77 -9.30
N ARG A 175 10.52 9.86 -9.55
CA ARG A 175 11.58 9.63 -8.54
C ARG A 175 12.14 10.90 -7.94
N GLN A 176 12.08 12.03 -8.65
CA GLN A 176 12.72 13.30 -8.25
C GLN A 176 11.67 14.37 -8.03
N TRP A 177 11.25 14.55 -6.78
CA TRP A 177 10.18 15.48 -6.42
C TRP A 177 10.59 16.95 -6.52
N THR A 178 11.87 17.23 -6.76
CA THR A 178 12.41 18.58 -6.97
C THR A 178 12.45 18.99 -8.46
N VAL A 179 12.16 18.06 -9.37
CA VAL A 179 12.16 18.32 -10.82
C VAL A 179 10.74 18.71 -11.26
N PHE A 180 10.61 19.76 -12.07
CA PHE A 180 9.34 20.10 -12.72
C PHE A 180 9.21 19.35 -14.05
N TYR A 181 8.10 18.65 -14.25
CA TYR A 181 7.80 17.97 -15.50
C TYR A 181 6.83 18.81 -16.33
N PRO A 182 7.14 19.17 -17.59
CA PRO A 182 6.30 20.08 -18.38
C PRO A 182 4.86 19.61 -18.60
N ARG A 183 4.60 18.31 -18.46
CA ARG A 183 3.28 17.70 -18.63
C ARG A 183 2.51 17.56 -17.32
N GLU A 184 3.16 17.82 -16.19
CA GLU A 184 2.55 17.65 -14.89
C GLU A 184 1.50 18.73 -14.64
N ILE A 185 0.30 18.29 -14.30
CA ILE A 185 -0.82 19.14 -13.91
C ILE A 185 -1.08 19.10 -12.41
N LYS A 186 -0.69 18.01 -11.75
CA LYS A 186 -0.83 17.80 -10.30
C LYS A 186 0.28 16.88 -9.81
N ARG A 187 0.74 17.12 -8.59
CA ARG A 187 1.73 16.31 -7.89
C ARG A 187 1.22 15.87 -6.53
N GLN A 188 1.45 14.62 -6.15
CA GLN A 188 1.26 14.09 -4.80
C GLN A 188 2.57 13.47 -4.33
N THR A 189 3.31 14.20 -3.49
CA THR A 189 4.60 13.80 -2.93
C THR A 189 4.48 12.94 -1.68
N LEU A 190 5.59 12.27 -1.32
CA LEU A 190 5.72 11.67 0.01
C LEU A 190 5.51 12.72 1.10
N THR A 191 5.93 13.97 0.91
CA THR A 191 5.67 15.06 1.88
C THR A 191 4.18 15.42 1.93
N ASP A 192 3.45 15.42 0.82
CA ASP A 192 2.00 15.60 0.83
C ASP A 192 1.32 14.44 1.56
N LEU A 193 1.77 13.20 1.34
CA LEU A 193 1.32 12.03 2.09
C LEU A 193 1.69 12.10 3.58
N LEU A 194 2.84 12.68 3.90
CA LEU A 194 3.35 12.89 5.24
C LEU A 194 2.94 14.23 5.87
N LEU A 195 2.07 15.04 5.27
CA LEU A 195 1.58 16.28 5.90
C LEU A 195 0.06 16.38 5.79
N ARG A 196 -0.49 16.04 4.62
CA ARG A 196 -1.95 16.00 4.39
C ARG A 196 -2.58 14.72 4.90
N TYR A 197 -1.82 13.63 4.89
CA TYR A 197 -2.26 12.32 5.37
C TYR A 197 -1.41 11.82 6.54
N HIS A 198 -0.50 12.64 7.10
CA HIS A 198 0.33 12.26 8.25
C HIS A 198 -0.51 11.93 9.46
N PRO A 199 -0.12 10.91 10.25
CA PRO A 199 0.95 9.91 10.10
C PRO A 199 0.58 8.72 9.21
N LEU A 200 -0.60 8.77 8.59
CA LEU A 200 -1.26 7.63 7.97
C LEU A 200 -0.97 7.45 6.48
N GLY A 201 -0.30 8.42 5.83
CA GLY A 201 0.46 8.15 4.61
C GLY A 201 1.47 6.99 4.82
N GLY A 202 1.90 6.79 6.06
CA GLY A 202 2.67 5.62 6.49
C GLY A 202 1.84 4.41 6.88
N LEU A 203 0.51 4.48 7.01
CA LEU A 203 -0.30 3.36 7.48
C LEU A 203 -0.25 2.17 6.53
N VAL A 204 -0.29 2.43 5.22
CA VAL A 204 -0.14 1.38 4.21
C VAL A 204 1.23 0.71 4.38
N ILE A 205 2.27 1.50 4.62
CA ILE A 205 3.65 1.02 4.88
C ILE A 205 3.70 0.18 6.16
N VAL A 206 3.21 0.71 7.29
CA VAL A 206 3.23 0.02 8.58
C VAL A 206 2.41 -1.26 8.52
N SER A 207 1.25 -1.24 7.85
CA SER A 207 0.39 -2.42 7.72
C SER A 207 1.01 -3.51 6.86
N ASP A 208 1.64 -3.14 5.73
CA ASP A 208 2.43 -4.07 4.91
C ASP A 208 3.64 -4.62 5.71
N LEU A 209 4.34 -3.79 6.49
CA LEU A 209 5.45 -4.22 7.33
C LEU A 209 5.01 -5.15 8.47
N VAL A 210 3.87 -4.91 9.11
CA VAL A 210 3.29 -5.80 10.13
C VAL A 210 2.92 -7.15 9.50
N ALA A 211 2.22 -7.14 8.36
CA ALA A 211 1.85 -8.36 7.65
C ALA A 211 3.09 -9.16 7.21
N SER A 212 4.06 -8.47 6.60
CA SER A 212 5.32 -9.05 6.17
C SER A 212 6.12 -9.60 7.34
N SER A 213 6.34 -8.84 8.42
CA SER A 213 7.07 -9.29 9.61
C SER A 213 6.43 -10.53 10.23
N THR A 214 5.10 -10.53 10.32
CA THR A 214 4.33 -11.67 10.84
C THR A 214 4.58 -12.92 10.00
N TRP A 215 4.54 -12.79 8.67
CA TRP A 215 4.79 -13.90 7.75
C TRP A 215 6.24 -14.37 7.81
N GLU A 216 7.20 -13.45 7.76
CA GLU A 216 8.64 -13.73 7.79
C GLU A 216 9.11 -14.38 9.11
N ARG A 217 8.33 -14.23 10.18
CA ARG A 217 8.62 -14.84 11.49
C ARG A 217 7.70 -15.99 11.85
N GLU A 218 6.85 -16.44 10.92
CA GLU A 218 5.87 -17.51 11.10
C GLU A 218 5.01 -17.29 12.37
N ARG A 219 4.66 -16.02 12.66
CA ARG A 219 3.89 -15.62 13.85
C ARG A 219 2.39 -15.66 13.58
N ASN A 220 1.62 -15.72 14.66
CA ASN A 220 0.18 -15.51 14.61
C ASN A 220 -0.15 -14.01 14.50
N LEU A 221 -0.81 -13.62 13.41
CA LEU A 221 -1.21 -12.22 13.19
C LEU A 221 -2.08 -11.67 14.33
N ASN A 222 -3.01 -12.45 14.89
CA ASN A 222 -3.88 -11.98 15.96
C ASN A 222 -3.10 -11.61 17.22
N GLU A 223 -2.09 -12.41 17.57
CA GLU A 223 -1.24 -12.17 18.73
C GLU A 223 -0.37 -10.93 18.52
N VAL A 224 0.18 -10.75 17.31
CA VAL A 224 0.92 -9.53 16.96
C VAL A 224 0.02 -8.30 17.06
N LEU A 225 -1.19 -8.36 16.50
CA LEU A 225 -2.14 -7.25 16.53
C LEU A 225 -2.60 -6.91 17.95
N GLN A 226 -2.81 -7.89 18.85
CA GLN A 226 -3.15 -7.61 20.25
C GLN A 226 -2.11 -6.74 20.97
N GLY A 227 -0.83 -6.81 20.56
CA GLY A 227 0.23 -5.94 21.08
C GLY A 227 0.29 -4.54 20.43
N CYS A 228 -0.45 -4.30 19.35
CA CYS A 228 -0.42 -3.08 18.55
C CYS A 228 -1.50 -2.07 18.99
N THR A 229 -1.39 -1.54 20.20
CA THR A 229 -2.43 -0.68 20.80
C THR A 229 -2.44 0.77 20.31
N SER A 230 -1.38 1.23 19.64
CA SER A 230 -1.31 2.54 19.00
C SER A 230 -0.40 2.52 17.78
N LEU A 231 -0.47 3.54 16.92
CA LEU A 231 0.40 3.63 15.76
C LEU A 231 1.87 3.81 16.19
N ALA A 232 2.15 4.68 17.16
CA ALA A 232 3.48 4.89 17.68
C ALA A 232 4.04 3.62 18.36
N GLY A 233 3.25 2.95 19.19
CA GLY A 233 3.63 1.68 19.84
C GLY A 233 3.91 0.56 18.84
N THR A 234 3.15 0.49 17.74
CA THR A 234 3.38 -0.46 16.66
C THR A 234 4.68 -0.19 15.93
N ILE A 235 4.93 1.08 15.59
CA ILE A 235 6.17 1.49 14.92
C ILE A 235 7.40 1.21 15.81
N ASN A 236 7.33 1.52 17.11
CA ASN A 236 8.37 1.19 18.07
C ASN A 236 8.64 -0.32 18.14
N THR A 237 7.58 -1.14 18.17
CA THR A 237 7.73 -2.60 18.15
C THR A 237 8.43 -3.09 16.88
N LEU A 238 8.07 -2.56 15.71
CA LEU A 238 8.73 -2.88 14.45
C LEU A 238 10.21 -2.46 14.47
N LEU A 239 10.51 -1.25 14.96
CA LEU A 239 11.88 -0.72 15.10
C LEU A 239 12.75 -1.60 16.00
N ASP A 240 12.25 -1.96 17.17
CA ASP A 240 13.04 -2.67 18.19
C ASP A 240 13.22 -4.15 17.86
N ARG A 241 12.19 -4.78 17.29
CA ARG A 241 12.14 -6.24 17.18
C ARG A 241 12.30 -6.75 15.77
N ASP A 242 11.79 -6.05 14.76
CA ASP A 242 11.50 -6.65 13.46
C ASP A 242 12.31 -6.04 12.29
N VAL A 243 12.85 -4.81 12.43
CA VAL A 243 13.57 -4.09 11.38
C VAL A 243 14.67 -4.91 10.71
N SER A 244 15.52 -5.59 11.49
CA SER A 244 16.65 -6.34 10.92
C SER A 244 16.17 -7.51 10.06
N THR A 245 15.14 -8.24 10.50
CA THR A 245 14.53 -9.32 9.71
C THR A 245 13.88 -8.78 8.44
N LEU A 246 13.10 -7.71 8.56
CA LEU A 246 12.44 -7.06 7.42
C LEU A 246 13.47 -6.60 6.39
N GLU A 247 14.53 -5.90 6.81
CA GLU A 247 15.60 -5.44 5.90
C GLU A 247 16.31 -6.60 5.21
N HIS A 248 16.54 -7.73 5.89
CA HIS A 248 17.11 -8.93 5.26
C HIS A 248 16.17 -9.55 4.21
N SER A 249 14.88 -9.73 4.53
CA SER A 249 13.91 -10.29 3.58
C SER A 249 13.74 -9.38 2.36
N TYR A 250 13.74 -8.06 2.57
CA TYR A 250 13.68 -7.07 1.49
C TYR A 250 14.95 -7.03 0.62
N GLN A 251 16.14 -7.23 1.19
CA GLN A 251 17.39 -7.33 0.42
C GLN A 251 17.44 -8.57 -0.48
N ALA A 252 16.76 -9.65 -0.09
CA ALA A 252 16.64 -10.85 -0.91
C ALA A 252 15.74 -10.61 -2.15
N GLU A 253 14.73 -9.77 -2.03
CA GLU A 253 13.80 -9.43 -3.12
C GLU A 253 14.26 -8.21 -3.96
N GLN A 254 14.98 -7.26 -3.38
CA GLN A 254 15.43 -6.03 -4.05
C GLN A 254 16.92 -5.76 -3.79
N SER A 255 17.69 -5.58 -4.87
CA SER A 255 19.14 -5.35 -4.82
C SER A 255 19.56 -3.96 -4.33
N ARG A 256 18.80 -3.31 -3.44
CA ARG A 256 19.08 -1.96 -2.92
C ARG A 256 18.86 -1.93 -1.41
N ASN A 257 19.66 -1.09 -0.72
CA ASN A 257 19.48 -0.78 0.69
C ASN A 257 18.12 -0.11 0.91
N ILE A 258 17.12 -0.90 1.31
CA ILE A 258 15.87 -0.38 1.84
C ILE A 258 16.17 0.04 3.28
N ALA A 259 16.00 1.33 3.58
CA ALA A 259 16.20 1.87 4.92
C ALA A 259 14.88 1.80 5.71
N VAL A 260 14.36 0.58 5.93
CA VAL A 260 13.09 0.35 6.65
C VAL A 260 13.13 1.07 8.00
N GLY A 261 14.24 0.96 8.72
CA GLY A 261 14.41 1.65 10.00
C GLY A 261 14.33 3.17 9.91
N SER A 262 14.84 3.78 8.83
CA SER A 262 14.74 5.24 8.63
C SER A 262 13.32 5.68 8.30
N THR A 263 12.60 4.92 7.47
CA THR A 263 11.19 5.18 7.16
C THR A 263 10.33 5.07 8.42
N LEU A 264 10.53 4.03 9.23
CA LEU A 264 9.78 3.86 10.48
C LEU A 264 10.05 4.99 11.48
N ARG A 265 11.30 5.46 11.63
CA ARG A 265 11.63 6.62 12.49
C ARG A 265 10.93 7.90 12.03
N LEU A 266 10.84 8.12 10.72
CA LEU A 266 10.12 9.26 10.16
C LEU A 266 8.62 9.18 10.49
N LEU A 267 8.02 8.00 10.33
CA LEU A 267 6.60 7.78 10.65
C LEU A 267 6.30 7.90 12.13
N LEU A 268 7.20 7.42 13.00
CA LEU A 268 7.07 7.56 14.45
C LEU A 268 6.95 9.02 14.86
N GLY A 269 7.81 9.88 14.28
CA GLY A 269 7.92 11.28 14.66
C GLY A 269 6.63 12.10 14.59
N GLY A 270 5.67 11.73 13.73
CA GLY A 270 4.35 12.36 13.81
C GLY A 270 3.18 11.42 14.09
N ALA A 271 3.44 10.13 14.36
CA ALA A 271 2.51 9.35 15.18
C ALA A 271 2.51 9.92 16.60
N ASP A 272 3.69 10.20 17.15
CA ASP A 272 3.87 10.84 18.46
C ASP A 272 3.19 12.23 18.51
N TRP A 273 3.33 13.03 17.45
CA TRP A 273 2.71 14.36 17.37
C TRP A 273 1.17 14.30 17.44
N GLN A 274 0.54 13.34 16.74
CA GLN A 274 -0.92 13.19 16.80
C GLN A 274 -1.42 12.73 18.16
N GLU A 275 -0.73 11.75 18.77
CA GLU A 275 -1.09 11.27 20.10
C GLU A 275 -0.97 12.41 21.14
N HIS A 276 0.02 13.30 20.98
CA HIS A 276 0.16 14.51 21.80
C HIS A 276 -0.93 15.57 21.56
N GLU A 277 -1.36 15.83 20.31
CA GLU A 277 -2.47 16.77 20.04
C GLU A 277 -3.79 16.27 20.63
N GLN A 278 -4.07 14.97 20.50
CA GLN A 278 -5.32 14.39 21.01
C GLN A 278 -5.43 14.51 22.54
N MET A 279 -4.32 14.28 23.27
CA MET A 279 -4.29 14.49 24.73
C MET A 279 -4.53 15.95 25.12
N HIS A 280 -4.08 16.90 24.29
CA HIS A 280 -4.33 18.33 24.53
C HIS A 280 -5.80 18.71 24.31
N GLU A 281 -6.45 18.19 23.28
CA GLU A 281 -7.88 18.45 23.00
C GLU A 281 -8.80 17.85 24.08
N GLU A 282 -8.53 16.63 24.53
CA GLU A 282 -9.27 15.96 25.60
C GLU A 282 -9.09 16.69 26.96
N GLY A 283 -7.90 17.22 27.23
CA GLY A 283 -7.63 18.02 28.44
C GLY A 283 -8.36 19.37 28.46
N VAL A 284 -8.48 20.05 27.31
CA VAL A 284 -9.19 21.34 27.19
C VAL A 284 -10.71 21.17 27.27
N GLN A 285 -11.26 20.05 26.78
CA GLN A 285 -12.69 19.75 26.94
C GLN A 285 -13.08 19.51 28.40
N HIS A 286 -12.23 18.86 29.19
CA HIS A 286 -12.47 18.66 30.62
C HIS A 286 -12.34 19.94 31.46
N GLU A 287 -11.56 20.94 31.04
CA GLU A 287 -11.50 22.25 31.72
C GLU A 287 -12.73 23.13 31.45
N HIS A 288 -13.49 22.88 30.39
CA HIS A 288 -14.71 23.65 30.06
C HIS A 288 -16.00 23.05 30.64
N GLU A 289 -15.94 21.85 31.22
CA GLU A 289 -17.05 21.20 31.92
C GLU A 289 -17.03 21.39 33.44
N HIS A 290 -16.10 22.20 33.96
CA HIS A 290 -15.96 22.53 35.39
C HIS A 290 -16.23 24.00 35.74
#